data_AF-A0A484IDT7-F1
#
_entry.id   AF-A0A484IDT7-F1
#
_cell.length_a   1.000
_cell.length_b   1.000
_cell.length_c   1.000
_cell.angle_alpha   90.00
_cell.angle_beta   90.00
_cell.angle_gamma   90.00
#
_symmetry.space_group_name_H-M   'P 1'
#
loop_
_entity.id
_entity.type
_entity.pdbx_description
1 polymer ?
#
loop_
_entity_poly.entity_id
_entity_poly.type
_entity_poly.pdbx_seq_one_letter_code
_entity_poly.pdbx_strand_id
1 'polypeptide(L)' 'MPQNNKNSNNNRGLASASAETRSRVARAGGKAKHDERGLQAASAETRSRVARAGGKASRKNSS' A
#
# COMPACT_ATOMS: atom_id res chain seq x y z
N MET A 1 5.09 -1.54 41.79
CA MET A 1 5.71 -0.98 40.57
C MET A 1 5.96 -2.14 39.60
N PRO A 2 5.29 -2.24 38.44
CA PRO A 2 5.57 -3.34 37.51
C PRO A 2 6.93 -3.10 36.84
N GLN A 3 7.74 -4.15 36.79
CA GLN A 3 9.11 -4.10 36.29
C GLN A 3 9.15 -3.93 34.77
N ASN A 4 9.81 -2.86 34.33
CA ASN A 4 10.13 -2.54 32.95
C ASN A 4 11.13 -3.56 32.39
N ASN A 5 10.62 -4.64 31.79
CA ASN A 5 11.44 -5.70 31.19
C ASN A 5 12.07 -5.19 29.89
N LYS A 6 13.28 -4.63 30.00
CA LYS A 6 14.17 -4.28 28.89
C LYS A 6 14.67 -5.56 28.21
N ASN A 7 13.85 -6.17 27.38
CA ASN A 7 14.33 -7.02 26.29
C ASN A 7 13.77 -6.47 24.99
N SER A 8 14.37 -5.37 24.50
CA SER A 8 13.99 -4.69 23.25
C SER A 8 14.48 -5.47 22.01
N ASN A 9 14.35 -6.79 22.04
CA ASN A 9 14.32 -7.60 20.85
C ASN A 9 12.93 -7.42 20.24
N ASN A 10 12.74 -6.29 19.54
CA ASN A 10 11.46 -5.84 18.97
C ASN A 10 10.95 -6.73 17.81
N ASN A 11 11.30 -8.01 17.80
CA ASN A 11 10.76 -9.00 16.89
C ASN A 11 9.36 -9.35 17.37
N ARG A 12 8.36 -8.66 16.81
CA ARG A 12 6.94 -8.98 16.94
C ARG A 12 6.34 -9.22 15.56
N GLY A 13 5.31 -10.05 15.49
CA GLY A 13 4.62 -10.35 14.23
C GLY A 13 5.48 -11.15 13.25
N LEU A 14 5.44 -10.79 11.96
CA LEU A 14 6.13 -11.55 10.90
C LEU A 14 7.66 -11.56 11.07
N ALA A 15 8.24 -10.56 11.73
CA ALA A 15 9.66 -10.51 12.04
C ALA A 15 10.12 -11.66 12.95
N SER A 16 9.22 -12.20 13.78
CA SER A 16 9.48 -13.35 14.67
C SER A 16 9.23 -14.70 14.00
N ALA A 17 8.69 -14.72 12.78
CA ALA A 17 8.30 -15.95 12.10
C ALA A 17 9.50 -16.67 11.46
N SER A 18 9.34 -17.99 11.25
CA SER A 18 10.35 -18.81 10.58
C SER A 18 10.72 -18.25 9.21
N ALA A 19 11.95 -18.52 8.75
CA ALA A 19 12.41 -18.07 7.43
C ALA A 19 11.51 -18.57 6.29
N GLU A 20 10.96 -19.77 6.44
CA GLU A 20 9.97 -20.35 5.54
C GLU A 20 8.68 -19.53 5.52
N THR A 21 8.13 -19.18 6.69
CA THR A 21 6.90 -18.36 6.79
C THR A 21 7.12 -16.98 6.20
N ARG A 22 8.27 -16.35 6.50
CA ARG A 22 8.65 -15.04 5.93
C ARG A 22 8.73 -15.10 4.41
N SER A 23 9.36 -16.15 3.87
CA SER A 23 9.48 -16.36 2.41
C SER A 23 8.12 -16.59 1.74
N ARG A 24 7.25 -17.39 2.37
CA ARG A 24 5.88 -17.64 1.88
C ARG A 24 5.06 -16.35 1.84
N VAL A 25 5.08 -15.56 2.91
CA VAL A 25 4.33 -14.30 3.00
C VAL A 25 4.89 -13.27 2.01
N ALA A 26 6.20 -13.15 1.86
CA ALA A 26 6.81 -12.27 0.85
C ALA A 26 6.39 -12.65 -0.58
N ARG A 27 6.41 -13.95 -0.91
CA ARG A 27 5.93 -14.47 -2.20
C ARG A 27 4.45 -14.21 -2.41
N ALA A 28 3.61 -14.36 -1.38
CA ALA A 28 2.19 -14.08 -1.45
C ALA A 28 1.91 -12.58 -1.65
N GLY A 29 2.61 -11.72 -0.93
CA GLY A 29 2.53 -10.26 -1.08
C GLY A 29 2.99 -9.79 -2.47
N GLY A 30 4.05 -10.40 -3.02
CA GLY A 30 4.51 -10.13 -4.39
C GLY A 30 3.65 -10.74 -5.50
N LYS A 31 2.80 -11.73 -5.18
CA LYS A 31 1.86 -12.38 -6.11
C LYS A 31 0.47 -11.73 -6.12
N ALA A 32 0.22 -10.72 -5.30
CA ALA A 32 -1.02 -9.96 -5.39
C ALA A 32 -1.11 -9.37 -6.81
N LYS A 33 -2.13 -9.79 -7.58
CA LYS A 33 -2.43 -9.24 -8.90
C LYS A 33 -2.65 -7.75 -8.77
N HIS A 34 -1.63 -6.96 -9.07
CA HIS A 34 -1.73 -5.52 -9.18
C HIS A 34 -2.02 -5.12 -10.63
N ASP A 35 -2.96 -5.82 -11.27
CA ASP A 35 -3.43 -5.46 -12.62
C ASP A 35 -3.98 -4.03 -12.61
N GLU A 36 -4.60 -3.63 -11.50
CA GLU A 36 -5.09 -2.27 -11.28
C GLU A 36 -4.80 -1.78 -9.84
N ARG A 37 -4.29 -0.54 -9.70
CA ARG A 37 -4.03 0.20 -8.44
C ARG A 37 -4.56 1.64 -8.47
N GLY A 38 -5.11 2.13 -7.36
CA GLY A 38 -5.55 3.53 -7.26
C GLY A 38 -6.68 3.85 -8.25
N LEU A 39 -6.59 4.96 -8.98
CA LEU A 39 -7.65 5.38 -9.90
C LEU A 39 -7.93 4.38 -11.03
N GLN A 40 -6.94 3.59 -11.43
CA GLN A 40 -7.13 2.61 -12.49
C GLN A 40 -8.05 1.46 -12.06
N ALA A 41 -8.14 1.17 -10.74
CA ALA A 41 -9.07 0.20 -10.16
C ALA A 41 -10.48 0.78 -9.91
N ALA A 42 -10.69 2.07 -10.21
CA ALA A 42 -11.97 2.72 -9.99
C ALA A 42 -12.94 2.45 -11.15
N SER A 43 -14.24 2.52 -10.84
CA SER A 43 -15.30 2.43 -11.84
C SER A 43 -15.10 3.44 -12.98
N ALA A 44 -15.57 3.10 -14.18
CA ALA A 44 -15.45 3.98 -15.35
C ALA A 44 -16.03 5.38 -15.10
N GLU A 45 -17.12 5.46 -14.32
CA GLU A 45 -17.73 6.71 -13.89
C GLU A 45 -16.78 7.55 -13.04
N THR A 46 -16.10 6.92 -12.07
CA THR A 46 -15.11 7.59 -11.22
C THR A 46 -13.87 8.01 -11.99
N ARG A 47 -13.39 7.18 -12.91
CA ARG A 47 -12.31 7.53 -13.83
C ARG A 47 -12.67 8.77 -14.67
N SER A 48 -13.88 8.81 -15.22
CA SER A 48 -14.39 9.95 -15.99
C SER A 48 -14.49 11.23 -15.15
N ARG A 49 -15.01 11.13 -13.92
CA ARG A 49 -15.12 12.25 -12.98
C ARG A 49 -13.76 12.84 -12.63
N VAL A 50 -12.78 11.99 -12.30
CA VAL A 50 -11.42 12.42 -11.94
C VAL A 50 -10.69 12.99 -13.15
N ALA A 51 -10.81 12.39 -14.34
CA ALA A 51 -10.24 12.93 -15.58
C ALA A 51 -10.78 14.34 -15.88
N ARG A 52 -12.09 14.56 -15.70
CA ARG A 52 -12.72 15.89 -15.85
C ARG A 52 -12.23 16.87 -14.80
N ALA A 53 -12.03 16.45 -13.55
CA ALA A 53 -11.51 17.30 -12.49
C ALA A 53 -10.02 17.67 -12.71
N GLY A 54 -9.19 16.71 -13.13
CA GLY A 54 -7.78 16.94 -13.46
C GLY A 54 -7.58 17.83 -14.69
N GLY A 55 -8.44 17.67 -15.71
CA GLY A 55 -8.45 18.56 -16.88
C GLY A 55 -8.86 20.01 -16.57
N LYS A 56 -9.55 20.25 -15.46
CA LYS A 56 -9.86 21.61 -14.97
C LYS A 56 -8.69 22.25 -14.21
N ALA A 57 -7.76 21.45 -13.68
CA ALA A 57 -6.59 21.95 -12.96
C ALA A 57 -5.47 22.45 -13.90
N SER A 58 -5.46 22.04 -15.18
CA SER A 58 -4.37 22.35 -16.14
C SER A 58 -4.61 23.59 -17.03
N ARG A 59 -5.65 24.40 -16.77
CA ARG A 59 -6.00 25.55 -17.63
C ARG A 59 -5.88 26.92 -16.95
N LYS A 60 -4.89 27.10 -16.06
CA LYS A 60 -4.48 28.43 -15.56
C LYS A 60 -2.96 28.55 -15.45
N ASN A 61 -2.25 28.42 -16.56
CA ASN A 61 -1.02 29.17 -16.85
C ASN A 61 -0.39 28.69 -18.15
N SER A 62 -0.57 29.46 -19.22
CA SER A 62 0.47 29.71 -20.23
C SER A 62 -0.06 30.64 -21.32
N SER A 63 0.55 31.83 -21.37
CA SER A 63 0.57 32.83 -22.45
C SER A 63 -0.75 33.54 -22.77
#